data_AF-A0A0N4WK36-F1
#
_entry.id   AF-A0A0N4WK36-F1
#
_cell.length_a   1.000
_cell.length_b   1.000
_cell.length_c   1.000
_cell.angle_alpha   90.00
_cell.angle_beta   90.00
_cell.angle_gamma   90.00
#
_symmetry.space_group_name_H-M   'P 1'
#
loop_
_entity.id
_entity.type
_entity.pdbx_description
1 polymer ?
#
loop_
_entity_poly.entity_id
_entity_poly.type
_entity_poly.pdbx_seq_one_letter_code
_entity_poly.pdbx_strand_id
1 'polypeptide(L)'
;MESLMEKKIDQLMGQPGMVGVCVSDANGLSLSSKGSLKPEVAPLASQLLTFCSQLEPSSSVPPVVSVTSDHGKVSIPCNEDFVTVGEVINYVNDIMLKDCNRRELLICDGTIRPGVLVLVNDCDWELLGCEKAQLHNNDLVTFISTLHGG
;
A
#
# COMPACT_ATOMS: atom_id res chain seq x y z
N MET A 1 32.25 3.44 -14.49
CA MET A 1 30.84 3.14 -14.87
C MET A 1 30.00 2.86 -13.62
N GLU A 2 30.49 2.02 -12.70
CA GLU A 2 29.84 1.71 -11.42
C GLU A 2 29.52 2.94 -10.55
N SER A 3 30.45 3.91 -10.45
CA SER A 3 30.25 5.13 -9.64
C SER A 3 29.02 5.98 -10.06
N LEU A 4 28.63 5.96 -11.34
CA LEU A 4 27.46 6.70 -11.80
C LEU A 4 26.15 5.95 -11.49
N MET A 5 26.18 4.62 -11.59
CA MET A 5 25.03 3.77 -11.29
C MET A 5 24.69 3.81 -9.80
N GLU A 6 25.69 3.67 -8.93
CA GLU A 6 25.53 3.79 -7.48
C GLU A 6 24.91 5.14 -7.09
N LYS A 7 25.41 6.26 -7.64
CA LYS A 7 24.83 7.60 -7.41
C LYS A 7 23.36 7.69 -7.82
N LYS A 8 22.96 7.04 -8.92
CA LYS A 8 21.55 7.01 -9.36
C LYS A 8 20.68 6.16 -8.44
N ILE A 9 21.20 5.01 -7.97
CA ILE A 9 20.49 4.15 -7.01
C ILE A 9 20.27 4.90 -5.70
N ASP A 10 21.28 5.62 -5.21
CA ASP A 10 21.16 6.46 -4.01
C ASP A 10 20.13 7.57 -4.20
N GLN A 11 20.13 8.23 -5.35
CA GLN A 11 19.13 9.26 -5.67
C GLN A 11 17.71 8.69 -5.68
N LEU A 12 17.51 7.49 -6.25
CA LEU A 12 16.21 6.81 -6.28
C LEU A 12 15.76 6.42 -4.87
N MET A 13 16.63 5.78 -4.09
CA MET A 13 16.36 5.42 -2.69
C MET A 13 16.05 6.63 -1.79
N GLY A 14 16.47 7.84 -2.18
CA GLY A 14 16.12 9.09 -1.50
C GLY A 14 14.71 9.61 -1.80
N GLN A 15 13.98 9.02 -2.76
CA GLN A 15 12.62 9.45 -3.09
C GLN A 15 11.60 8.96 -2.04
N PRO A 16 10.66 9.82 -1.60
CA PRO A 16 9.61 9.41 -0.67
C PRO A 16 8.78 8.22 -1.21
N GLY A 17 8.54 7.23 -0.37
CA GLY A 17 7.78 6.01 -0.72
C GLY A 17 8.61 4.93 -1.43
N MET A 18 9.85 5.20 -1.82
CA MET A 18 10.73 4.18 -2.39
C MET A 18 11.37 3.33 -1.29
N VAL A 19 11.00 2.04 -1.24
CA VAL A 19 11.47 1.10 -0.21
C VAL A 19 12.61 0.20 -0.68
N GLY A 20 12.82 0.07 -1.99
CA GLY A 20 13.90 -0.72 -2.56
C GLY A 20 14.06 -0.52 -4.06
N VAL A 21 15.28 -0.75 -4.54
CA VAL A 21 15.69 -0.67 -5.96
C VAL A 21 16.53 -1.89 -6.28
N CYS A 22 16.27 -2.52 -7.42
CA CYS A 22 17.12 -3.58 -7.97
C CYS A 22 17.41 -3.24 -9.44
N VAL A 23 18.67 -3.43 -9.85
CA VAL A 23 19.15 -3.19 -11.20
C VAL A 23 19.74 -4.48 -11.75
N SER A 24 19.27 -4.90 -12.91
CA SER A 24 19.71 -6.10 -13.59
C SER A 24 20.10 -5.83 -15.05
N ASP A 25 20.84 -6.75 -15.64
CA ASP A 25 21.03 -6.79 -17.09
C ASP A 25 19.86 -7.51 -17.81
N ALA A 26 19.94 -7.58 -19.14
CA ALA A 26 18.93 -8.24 -19.96
C ALA A 26 18.84 -9.76 -19.73
N ASN A 27 19.87 -10.39 -19.16
CA ASN A 27 19.90 -11.82 -18.86
C ASN A 27 19.41 -12.14 -17.43
N GLY A 28 19.05 -11.12 -16.65
CA GLY A 28 18.60 -11.28 -15.27
C GLY A 28 19.72 -11.33 -14.24
N LEU A 29 20.96 -11.01 -14.61
CA LEU A 29 22.05 -10.88 -13.65
C LEU A 29 21.86 -9.58 -12.84
N SER A 30 21.77 -9.71 -11.52
CA SER A 30 21.70 -8.55 -10.62
C SER A 30 23.03 -7.81 -10.61
N LEU A 31 22.99 -6.52 -10.99
CA LEU A 31 24.14 -5.61 -10.97
C LEU A 31 24.23 -4.89 -9.61
N SER A 32 23.09 -4.49 -9.04
CA SER A 32 23.03 -3.86 -7.71
C SER A 32 21.60 -3.95 -7.15
N SER A 33 21.47 -4.01 -5.82
CA SER A 33 20.17 -4.01 -5.13
C SER A 33 20.28 -3.32 -3.78
N LYS A 34 19.28 -2.51 -3.42
CA LYS A 34 19.23 -1.75 -2.17
C LYS A 34 17.81 -1.73 -1.59
N GLY A 35 17.70 -1.68 -0.26
CA GLY A 35 16.40 -1.63 0.43
C GLY A 35 15.71 -2.98 0.52
N SER A 36 14.40 -3.01 0.29
CA SER A 36 13.55 -4.20 0.43
C SER A 36 13.69 -5.23 -0.71
N LEU A 37 14.24 -4.83 -1.85
CA LEU A 37 14.46 -5.71 -3.00
C LEU A 37 15.81 -6.41 -2.88
N LYS A 38 15.79 -7.74 -3.01
CA LYS A 38 16.99 -8.58 -2.97
C LYS A 38 17.40 -9.02 -4.39
N PRO A 39 18.67 -9.39 -4.62
CA PRO A 39 19.16 -9.77 -5.95
C PRO A 39 18.37 -10.88 -6.66
N GLU A 40 17.71 -11.76 -5.90
CA GLU A 40 16.97 -12.90 -6.46
C GLU A 40 15.74 -12.50 -7.27
N VAL A 41 15.28 -11.23 -7.18
CA VAL A 41 14.17 -10.71 -7.98
C VAL A 41 14.58 -10.35 -9.42
N ALA A 42 15.88 -10.17 -9.67
CA ALA A 42 16.41 -9.71 -10.95
C ALA A 42 16.02 -10.62 -12.15
N PRO A 43 16.13 -11.95 -12.07
CA PRO A 43 15.76 -12.82 -13.19
C PRO A 43 14.28 -12.71 -13.56
N LEU A 44 13.40 -12.63 -12.56
CA LEU A 44 11.97 -12.51 -12.75
C LEU A 44 11.59 -11.18 -13.42
N ALA A 45 12.18 -10.08 -12.95
CA ALA A 45 11.93 -8.75 -13.51
C ALA A 45 12.40 -8.64 -14.98
N SER A 46 13.59 -9.15 -15.31
CA SER A 46 14.11 -9.15 -16.68
C SER A 46 13.26 -10.03 -17.61
N GLN A 47 12.79 -11.18 -17.13
CA GLN A 47 11.90 -12.05 -17.91
C GLN A 47 10.55 -11.40 -18.20
N LEU A 48 9.95 -10.72 -17.21
CA LEU A 48 8.70 -9.97 -17.40
C LEU A 48 8.84 -8.89 -18.46
N LEU A 49 9.91 -8.07 -18.40
CA LEU A 49 10.19 -7.03 -19.38
C LEU A 49 10.40 -7.61 -20.80
N THR A 50 11.03 -8.78 -20.89
CA THR A 50 11.22 -9.49 -22.16
C THR A 50 9.88 -9.90 -22.77
N PHE A 51 8.97 -10.47 -21.98
CA PHE A 51 7.63 -10.81 -22.46
C PHE A 51 6.82 -9.57 -22.86
N CYS A 52 6.90 -8.48 -22.08
CA CYS A 52 6.23 -7.23 -22.44
C CYS A 52 6.76 -6.63 -23.75
N SER A 53 8.05 -6.79 -24.04
CA SER A 53 8.64 -6.32 -25.31
C SER A 53 8.08 -7.07 -26.53
N GLN A 54 7.61 -8.31 -26.35
CA GLN A 54 7.01 -9.10 -27.41
C GLN A 54 5.57 -8.70 -27.73
N LEU A 55 4.90 -7.95 -26.84
CA LEU A 55 3.54 -7.47 -27.08
C LEU A 55 3.50 -6.41 -28.19
N GLU A 56 4.54 -5.56 -28.27
CA GLU A 56 4.70 -4.55 -29.32
C GLU A 56 6.13 -4.56 -29.90
N PRO A 57 6.47 -5.54 -30.75
CA PRO A 57 7.84 -5.75 -31.25
C PRO A 57 8.39 -4.59 -32.09
N SER A 58 7.50 -3.76 -32.65
CA SER A 58 7.86 -2.61 -33.49
C SER A 58 8.06 -1.31 -32.69
N SER A 59 7.82 -1.33 -31.38
CA SER A 59 8.01 -0.15 -30.53
C SER A 59 9.49 0.14 -30.33
N SER A 60 9.90 1.40 -30.49
CA SER A 60 11.25 1.87 -30.15
C SER A 60 11.39 2.26 -28.67
N VAL A 61 10.31 2.18 -27.89
CA VAL A 61 10.26 2.57 -26.49
C VAL A 61 10.34 1.31 -25.63
N PRO A 62 11.27 1.22 -24.65
CA PRO A 62 11.34 0.07 -23.77
C PRO A 62 10.07 -0.03 -22.91
N PRO A 63 9.53 -1.23 -22.68
CA PRO A 63 8.34 -1.39 -21.86
C PRO A 63 8.62 -1.01 -20.41
N VAL A 64 7.63 -0.38 -19.78
CA VAL A 64 7.62 -0.12 -18.34
C VAL A 64 6.59 -1.04 -17.72
N VAL A 65 7.00 -1.86 -16.75
CA VAL A 65 6.12 -2.81 -16.05
C VAL A 65 5.88 -2.29 -14.64
N SER A 66 4.61 -2.06 -14.31
CA SER A 66 4.18 -1.70 -12.96
C SER A 66 3.38 -2.85 -12.37
N VAL A 67 3.92 -3.46 -11.31
CA VAL A 67 3.22 -4.50 -10.54
C VAL A 67 2.71 -3.85 -9.27
N THR A 68 1.41 -3.63 -9.19
CA THR A 68 0.75 -3.12 -7.99
C THR A 68 0.13 -4.28 -7.23
N SER A 69 0.58 -4.50 -6.00
CA SER A 69 -0.21 -5.22 -5.00
C SER A 69 -1.10 -4.19 -4.33
N ASP A 70 -2.36 -4.54 -4.09
CA ASP A 70 -3.35 -3.75 -3.38
C ASP A 70 -3.05 -3.68 -1.87
N HIS A 71 -1.81 -3.41 -1.47
CA HIS A 71 -1.57 -2.89 -0.13
C HIS A 71 -2.06 -1.43 -0.10
N GLY A 72 -3.21 -1.07 0.49
CA GLY A 72 -4.11 -1.82 1.38
C GLY A 72 -5.59 -1.79 0.99
N LYS A 73 -6.03 -2.78 0.21
CA LYS A 73 -7.40 -3.25 0.11
C LYS A 73 -7.59 -4.34 1.16
N VAL A 74 -8.37 -4.02 2.17
CA VAL A 74 -8.76 -4.96 3.21
C VAL A 74 -10.13 -5.48 2.80
N SER A 75 -10.20 -6.73 2.37
CA SER A 75 -11.49 -7.38 2.12
C SER A 75 -11.98 -7.95 3.44
N ILE A 76 -13.01 -7.35 4.00
CA ILE A 76 -13.62 -7.79 5.25
C ILE A 76 -14.64 -8.87 4.88
N PRO A 77 -14.52 -10.10 5.41
CA PRO A 77 -15.49 -11.15 5.13
C PRO A 77 -16.85 -10.72 5.67
N CYS A 78 -17.84 -10.63 4.76
CA CYS A 78 -19.21 -10.32 5.11
C CYS A 78 -20.14 -11.44 4.63
N ASN A 79 -21.03 -11.89 5.51
CA ASN A 79 -22.04 -12.90 5.21
C ASN A 79 -23.39 -12.27 4.80
N GLU A 80 -23.49 -10.95 4.86
CA GLU A 80 -24.67 -10.15 4.56
C GLU A 80 -24.37 -9.17 3.41
N ASP A 81 -25.37 -8.38 3.00
CA ASP A 81 -25.21 -7.41 1.90
C ASP A 81 -24.42 -6.15 2.29
N PHE A 82 -24.16 -5.95 3.58
CA PHE A 82 -23.46 -4.79 4.14
C PHE A 82 -22.62 -5.17 5.37
N VAL A 83 -21.64 -4.34 5.71
CA VAL A 83 -20.96 -4.36 7.03
C VAL A 83 -21.17 -3.02 7.72
N THR A 84 -21.07 -2.97 9.03
CA THR A 84 -21.13 -1.70 9.76
C THR A 84 -19.74 -1.09 9.95
N VAL A 85 -19.64 0.24 10.07
CA VAL A 85 -18.37 0.90 10.39
C VAL A 85 -17.76 0.36 11.69
N GLY A 86 -18.59 0.01 12.69
CA GLY A 86 -18.13 -0.62 13.93
C GLY A 86 -17.46 -1.98 13.70
N GLU A 87 -18.00 -2.82 12.82
CA GLU A 87 -17.39 -4.09 12.44
C GLU A 87 -16.06 -3.88 11.70
N VAL A 88 -15.96 -2.86 10.85
CA VAL A 88 -14.70 -2.48 10.21
C VAL A 88 -13.66 -2.06 11.24
N ILE A 89 -14.04 -1.23 12.22
CA ILE A 89 -13.14 -0.78 13.31
C ILE A 89 -12.66 -1.98 14.13
N ASN A 90 -13.56 -2.88 14.51
CA ASN A 90 -13.21 -4.10 15.26
C ASN A 90 -12.27 -5.00 14.45
N TYR A 91 -12.55 -5.19 13.16
CA TYR A 91 -11.68 -5.97 12.28
C TYR A 91 -10.29 -5.35 12.16
N VAL A 92 -10.21 -4.03 11.96
CA VAL A 92 -8.94 -3.29 11.94
C VAL A 92 -8.21 -3.45 13.26
N ASN A 93 -8.91 -3.33 14.39
CA ASN A 93 -8.35 -3.43 15.73
C ASN A 93 -7.81 -4.84 16.06
N ASP A 94 -8.61 -5.87 15.80
CA ASP A 94 -8.38 -7.23 16.30
C ASP A 94 -7.58 -8.10 15.33
N ILE A 95 -7.64 -7.77 14.02
CA ILE A 95 -6.94 -8.50 12.97
C ILE A 95 -5.77 -7.68 12.45
N MET A 96 -6.00 -6.45 12.00
CA MET A 96 -4.95 -5.67 11.32
C MET A 96 -3.92 -5.06 12.26
N LEU A 97 -4.34 -4.67 13.46
CA LEU A 97 -3.50 -3.97 14.44
C LEU A 97 -3.07 -4.85 15.61
N LYS A 98 -3.36 -6.16 15.57
CA LYS A 98 -3.13 -7.10 16.69
C LYS A 98 -1.73 -7.05 17.29
N ASP A 99 -0.71 -6.98 16.42
CA ASP A 99 0.71 -6.91 16.80
C ASP A 99 1.35 -5.57 16.42
N CYS A 100 0.54 -4.54 16.17
CA CYS A 100 1.01 -3.22 15.79
C CYS A 100 1.30 -2.38 17.04
N ASN A 101 2.56 -1.97 17.23
CA ASN A 101 2.99 -1.05 18.28
C ASN A 101 2.43 0.38 18.15
N ARG A 102 1.62 0.66 17.13
CA ARG A 102 0.95 1.95 16.89
C ARG A 102 -0.58 1.85 16.97
N ARG A 103 -1.12 0.73 17.43
CA ARG A 103 -2.57 0.50 17.62
C ARG A 103 -3.24 1.65 18.38
N GLU A 104 -2.56 2.15 19.41
CA GLU A 104 -2.99 3.26 20.26
C GLU A 104 -3.14 4.62 19.53
N LEU A 105 -2.62 4.77 18.30
CA LEU A 105 -2.83 5.98 17.51
C LEU A 105 -4.25 6.04 16.93
N LEU A 106 -4.88 4.89 16.71
CA LEU A 106 -6.20 4.77 16.11
C LEU A 106 -7.26 4.31 17.11
N ILE A 107 -6.91 3.40 18.04
CA ILE A 107 -7.84 2.75 18.96
C ILE A 107 -7.52 3.12 20.41
N CYS A 108 -8.53 3.51 21.19
CA CYS A 108 -8.47 3.74 22.62
C CYS A 108 -9.67 3.06 23.28
N ASP A 109 -9.43 2.27 24.34
CA ASP A 109 -10.48 1.54 25.08
C ASP A 109 -11.43 0.69 24.20
N GLY A 110 -10.91 0.14 23.10
CA GLY A 110 -11.68 -0.70 22.18
C GLY A 110 -12.56 0.05 21.18
N THR A 111 -12.47 1.38 21.11
CA THR A 111 -13.14 2.22 20.10
C THR A 111 -12.14 3.18 19.44
N ILE A 112 -12.60 3.95 18.46
CA ILE A 112 -11.79 4.97 17.79
C ILE A 112 -11.34 6.02 18.81
N ARG A 113 -10.03 6.29 18.81
CA ARG A 113 -9.42 7.27 19.71
C ARG A 113 -10.01 8.67 19.46
N PRO A 114 -10.40 9.41 20.52
CA PRO A 114 -10.80 10.80 20.38
C PRO A 114 -9.72 11.63 19.65
N GLY A 115 -10.14 12.42 18.65
CA GLY A 115 -9.23 13.15 17.76
C GLY A 115 -8.86 12.39 16.48
N VAL A 116 -9.52 11.26 16.20
CA VAL A 116 -9.52 10.64 14.87
C VAL A 116 -10.89 10.92 14.23
N LEU A 117 -10.88 11.57 13.07
CA LEU A 117 -12.06 11.75 12.24
C LEU A 117 -12.27 10.51 11.38
N VAL A 118 -13.51 10.03 11.30
CA VAL A 118 -13.89 8.90 10.44
C VAL A 118 -14.83 9.41 9.36
N LEU A 119 -14.45 9.21 8.10
CA LEU A 119 -15.25 9.57 6.95
C LEU A 119 -15.69 8.31 6.20
N VAL A 120 -16.94 8.29 5.75
CA VAL A 120 -17.46 7.29 4.81
C VAL A 120 -17.81 8.03 3.53
N ASN A 121 -17.11 7.73 2.43
CA ASN A 121 -17.27 8.43 1.14
C ASN A 121 -17.20 9.96 1.30
N ASP A 122 -16.18 10.44 2.02
CA ASP A 122 -15.96 11.85 2.33
C ASP A 122 -17.06 12.53 3.18
N CYS A 123 -18.03 11.76 3.70
CA CYS A 123 -19.06 12.22 4.61
C CYS A 123 -18.70 11.87 6.07
N ASP A 124 -18.94 12.80 6.98
CA ASP A 124 -18.73 12.58 8.42
C ASP A 124 -19.62 11.44 8.92
N TRP A 125 -19.00 10.40 9.50
CA TRP A 125 -19.70 9.24 10.03
C TRP A 125 -20.74 9.59 11.10
N GLU A 126 -20.60 10.72 11.81
CA GLU A 126 -21.55 11.16 12.83
C GLU A 126 -22.93 11.43 12.23
N LEU A 127 -22.98 11.86 10.97
CA LEU A 127 -24.22 12.06 10.21
C LEU A 127 -24.83 10.75 9.71
N LEU A 128 -24.05 9.68 9.68
CA LEU A 128 -24.42 8.36 9.15
C LEU A 128 -24.77 7.35 10.26
N GLY A 129 -24.73 7.77 11.52
CA GLY A 129 -25.02 6.92 12.67
C GLY A 129 -23.79 6.22 13.27
N CYS A 130 -22.60 6.78 13.05
CA CYS A 130 -21.32 6.34 13.62
C CYS A 130 -21.04 4.84 13.37
N GLU A 131 -20.89 4.05 14.42
CA GLU A 131 -20.58 2.62 14.35
C GLU A 131 -21.67 1.81 13.66
N LYS A 132 -22.91 2.32 13.61
CA LYS A 132 -24.06 1.64 12.99
C LYS A 132 -24.22 1.96 11.49
N ALA A 133 -23.41 2.88 10.96
CA ALA A 133 -23.45 3.22 9.54
C ALA A 133 -23.16 1.98 8.70
N GLN A 134 -24.05 1.65 7.78
CA GLN A 134 -23.93 0.51 6.88
C GLN A 134 -23.06 0.88 5.69
N LEU A 135 -22.07 0.03 5.43
CA LEU A 135 -21.11 0.12 4.35
C LEU A 135 -21.40 -0.99 3.34
N HIS A 136 -21.38 -0.62 2.08
CA HIS A 136 -21.56 -1.52 0.95
C HIS A 136 -20.25 -1.68 0.19
N ASN A 137 -20.24 -2.60 -0.75
CA ASN A 137 -19.08 -2.83 -1.58
C ASN A 137 -18.71 -1.55 -2.35
N ASN A 138 -17.41 -1.21 -2.33
CA ASN A 138 -16.81 0.03 -2.86
C ASN A 138 -17.01 1.31 -2.03
N ASP A 139 -17.61 1.25 -0.84
CA ASP A 139 -17.57 2.38 0.09
C ASP A 139 -16.16 2.59 0.65
N LEU A 140 -15.75 3.84 0.76
CA LEU A 140 -14.44 4.25 1.25
C LEU A 140 -14.54 4.72 2.70
N VAL A 141 -13.90 3.99 3.61
CA VAL A 141 -13.72 4.43 5.01
C VAL A 141 -12.35 5.06 5.17
N THR A 142 -12.31 6.32 5.58
CA THR A 142 -11.06 7.06 5.81
C THR A 142 -10.92 7.45 7.27
N PHE A 143 -9.79 7.09 7.88
CA PHE A 143 -9.43 7.49 9.23
C PHE A 143 -8.38 8.62 9.16
N ILE A 144 -8.71 9.78 9.70
CA ILE A 144 -7.81 10.94 9.74
C ILE A 144 -7.47 11.22 11.19
N SER A 145 -6.24 10.91 11.60
CA SER A 145 -5.74 11.31 12.91
C SER A 145 -5.46 12.82 12.89
N THR A 146 -6.32 13.62 13.54
CA THR A 146 -6.08 15.05 13.71
C THR A 146 -5.16 15.24 14.91
N LEU A 147 -3.93 14.73 14.79
CA LEU A 147 -2.91 14.91 15.81
C LEU A 147 -2.33 16.32 15.65
N HIS A 148 -3.00 17.30 16.24
CA HIS A 148 -2.51 18.49 16.96
C HIS A 148 -3.73 19.15 17.63
N GLY A 149 -4.04 18.71 18.86
CA GLY A 149 -4.50 19.68 19.84
C GLY A 149 -3.37 20.69 20.05
N GLY A 150 -3.70 21.97 20.13
CA GLY A 150 -2.73 23.05 20.37
C GLY A 150 -1.93 22.90 21.66
#